data_AF-A0A9R1WBW2-F1
#
_entry.id   AF-A0A9R1WBW2-F1
#
_cell.length_a   1.000
_cell.length_b   1.000
_cell.length_c   1.000
_cell.angle_alpha   90.00
_cell.angle_beta   90.00
_cell.angle_gamma   90.00
#
_symmetry.space_group_name_H-M   'P 1'
#
loop_
_entity.id
_entity.type
_entity.pdbx_description
1 polymer ?
#
loop_
_entity_poly.entity_id
_entity_poly.type
_entity_poly.pdbx_seq_one_letter_code
_entity_poly.pdbx_strand_id
1 'polypeptide(L)'
;METKESSCARNTQREINKRAFESIDSLLRADSTSTLKRRRLTTIDHMESQFATEKLAAAKQNYGRDIRVFETTTSSHTSNEPINEEEPDEFFEFTAEDYYRILATKKEDKVMKTKKLREAEEAARRSKITKAVIRVRFQDNHTLEATFHPSETMQNLVDLLIKVVARPDLPFHIFTTPPKKLIKDMSQDFYSAGFVPGAIVYFSYDQPKGDGDADVAFLKEEVMALKGLELVAEPEKPTVDQLTTAPVVAAAPPSGQERKPAADKKMVKPKWLKM
;
A
#
# COMPACT_ATOMS: atom_id res chain seq x y z
N MET A 1 -31.69 55.63 -57.09
CA MET A 1 -32.11 54.22 -57.08
C MET A 1 -30.90 53.40 -56.66
N GLU A 2 -30.62 53.24 -55.36
CA GLU A 2 -29.55 52.34 -54.89
C GLU A 2 -29.62 52.05 -53.38
N THR A 3 -30.83 51.83 -52.85
CA THR A 3 -31.02 51.61 -51.40
C THR A 3 -32.03 50.51 -51.06
N LYS A 4 -32.16 49.47 -51.89
CA LYS A 4 -33.04 48.31 -51.59
C LYS A 4 -32.37 46.93 -51.56
N GLU A 5 -31.14 46.76 -52.04
CA GLU A 5 -30.46 45.44 -51.98
C GLU A 5 -29.73 45.13 -50.66
N SER A 6 -29.36 46.14 -49.86
CA SER A 6 -28.59 45.93 -48.61
C SER A 6 -29.43 45.57 -47.36
N SER A 7 -30.75 45.43 -47.49
CA SER A 7 -31.66 45.03 -46.39
C SER A 7 -32.03 43.54 -46.43
N CYS A 8 -32.05 42.94 -47.62
CA CYS A 8 -32.42 41.53 -47.79
C CYS A 8 -31.37 40.58 -47.18
N ALA A 9 -30.08 40.83 -47.40
CA ALA A 9 -29.00 39.95 -46.94
C ALA A 9 -28.80 39.93 -45.40
N ARG A 10 -29.10 41.03 -44.69
CA ARG A 10 -28.92 41.09 -43.23
C ARG A 10 -30.03 40.40 -42.45
N ASN A 11 -31.24 40.33 -43.01
CA ASN A 11 -32.36 39.69 -42.34
C ASN A 11 -32.28 38.15 -42.45
N THR A 12 -31.75 37.64 -43.56
CA THR A 12 -31.56 36.19 -43.77
C THR A 12 -30.50 35.61 -42.82
N GLN A 13 -29.42 36.34 -42.54
CA GLN A 13 -28.37 35.85 -41.63
C GLN A 13 -28.84 35.79 -40.15
N ARG A 14 -29.75 36.68 -39.73
CA ARG A 14 -30.36 36.63 -38.39
C ARG A 14 -31.33 35.46 -38.24
N GLU A 15 -32.08 35.13 -39.29
CA GLU A 15 -33.04 34.02 -39.27
C GLU A 15 -32.34 32.65 -39.19
N ILE A 16 -31.19 32.50 -39.86
CA ILE A 16 -30.37 31.29 -39.82
C ILE A 16 -29.76 31.09 -38.42
N ASN A 17 -29.25 32.16 -37.79
CA ASN A 17 -28.69 32.07 -36.44
C ASN A 17 -29.76 31.81 -35.36
N LYS A 18 -30.99 32.30 -35.53
CA LYS A 18 -32.11 31.98 -34.63
C LYS A 18 -32.51 30.51 -34.72
N ARG A 19 -32.60 29.94 -35.92
CA ARG A 19 -32.89 28.50 -36.10
C ARG A 19 -31.78 27.60 -35.57
N ALA A 20 -30.52 28.02 -35.67
CA ALA A 20 -29.41 27.28 -35.07
C ALA A 20 -29.45 27.30 -33.53
N PHE A 21 -29.87 28.42 -32.92
CA PHE A 21 -29.97 28.53 -31.46
C PHE A 21 -31.18 27.76 -30.90
N GLU A 22 -32.33 27.79 -31.58
CA GLU A 22 -33.51 26.99 -31.20
C GLU A 22 -33.29 25.48 -31.41
N SER A 23 -32.46 25.09 -32.38
CA SER A 23 -32.09 23.68 -32.59
C SER A 23 -31.15 23.15 -31.50
N ILE A 24 -30.39 24.01 -30.82
CA ILE A 24 -29.49 23.61 -29.73
C ILE A 24 -30.25 23.55 -28.41
N ASP A 25 -31.18 24.48 -28.15
CA ASP A 25 -32.01 24.45 -26.92
C ASP A 25 -33.07 23.33 -26.93
N SER A 26 -33.52 22.90 -28.12
CA SER A 26 -34.38 21.73 -28.30
C SER A 26 -33.68 20.40 -27.97
N LEU A 27 -32.36 20.32 -28.20
CA LEU A 27 -31.57 19.11 -27.91
C LEU A 27 -31.14 19.02 -26.43
N LEU A 28 -31.26 20.11 -25.67
CA LEU A 28 -31.03 20.15 -24.23
C LEU A 28 -32.31 19.92 -23.39
N ARG A 29 -33.45 19.64 -24.04
CA ARG A 29 -34.74 19.53 -23.37
C ARG A 29 -35.57 18.31 -23.77
N ALA A 30 -34.94 17.20 -24.11
CA ALA A 30 -35.56 15.88 -24.02
C ALA A 30 -34.51 14.79 -24.20
N ASP A 31 -33.81 14.44 -23.12
CA ASP A 31 -33.69 13.02 -22.81
C ASP A 31 -33.43 12.77 -21.33
N SER A 32 -34.43 12.14 -20.72
CA SER A 32 -34.38 11.31 -19.53
C SER A 32 -34.14 11.97 -18.17
N THR A 33 -35.26 12.32 -17.54
CA THR A 33 -35.48 12.00 -16.13
C THR A 33 -35.34 10.49 -15.93
N SER A 34 -34.12 9.99 -15.73
CA SER A 34 -33.87 8.63 -15.23
C SER A 34 -33.70 8.69 -13.72
N THR A 35 -34.81 8.85 -13.01
CA THR A 35 -34.92 8.39 -11.62
C THR A 35 -35.02 6.87 -11.62
N LEU A 36 -33.99 6.17 -12.07
CA LEU A 36 -33.92 4.71 -12.04
C LEU A 36 -32.51 4.25 -11.66
N LYS A 37 -32.43 3.80 -10.41
CA LYS A 37 -31.46 2.82 -9.90
C LYS A 37 -30.00 3.28 -9.85
N ARG A 38 -29.65 3.77 -8.66
CA ARG A 38 -28.34 3.69 -8.00
C ARG A 38 -27.79 2.25 -7.84
N ARG A 39 -28.09 1.33 -8.77
CA ARG A 39 -27.80 -0.10 -8.65
C ARG A 39 -27.12 -0.71 -9.89
N ARG A 40 -26.75 0.11 -10.89
CA ARG A 40 -26.05 -0.35 -12.12
C ARG A 40 -24.60 0.13 -12.26
N LEU A 41 -24.21 1.25 -11.62
CA LEU A 41 -22.81 1.69 -11.62
C LEU A 41 -21.90 0.69 -10.87
N THR A 42 -22.41 0.15 -9.76
CA THR A 42 -21.71 -0.86 -8.95
C THR A 42 -21.43 -2.16 -9.70
N THR A 43 -22.18 -2.51 -10.74
CA THR A 43 -21.95 -3.77 -11.48
C THR A 43 -20.80 -3.63 -12.47
N ILE A 44 -20.64 -2.45 -13.08
CA ILE A 44 -19.53 -2.17 -14.02
C ILE A 44 -18.23 -2.06 -13.23
N ASP A 45 -18.23 -1.28 -12.14
CA ASP A 45 -17.08 -1.16 -11.24
C ASP A 45 -16.70 -2.52 -10.61
N HIS A 46 -17.68 -3.36 -10.28
CA HIS A 46 -17.42 -4.70 -9.75
C HIS A 46 -16.81 -5.63 -10.80
N MET A 47 -17.27 -5.58 -12.05
CA MET A 47 -16.73 -6.43 -13.13
C MET A 47 -15.31 -5.99 -13.53
N GLU A 48 -15.04 -4.69 -13.52
CA GLU A 48 -13.70 -4.13 -13.73
C GLU A 48 -12.76 -4.43 -12.55
N SER A 49 -13.25 -4.34 -11.31
CA SER A 49 -12.52 -4.74 -10.11
C SER A 49 -12.19 -6.24 -10.10
N GLN A 50 -13.14 -7.10 -10.49
CA GLN A 50 -12.90 -8.54 -10.64
C GLN A 50 -11.84 -8.80 -11.70
N PHE A 51 -11.93 -8.16 -12.87
CA PHE A 51 -10.92 -8.28 -13.93
C PHE A 51 -9.53 -7.85 -13.43
N ALA A 52 -9.44 -6.76 -12.66
CA ALA A 52 -8.21 -6.31 -12.04
C ALA A 52 -7.64 -7.34 -11.07
N THR A 53 -8.48 -7.92 -10.20
CA THR A 53 -8.06 -8.99 -9.27
C THR A 53 -7.56 -10.22 -10.00
N GLU A 54 -8.22 -10.61 -11.09
CA GLU A 54 -7.85 -11.79 -11.88
C GLU A 54 -6.54 -11.56 -12.63
N LYS A 55 -6.34 -10.37 -13.20
CA LYS A 55 -5.07 -9.96 -13.83
C LYS A 55 -3.92 -9.95 -12.84
N LEU A 56 -4.12 -9.42 -11.63
CA LEU A 56 -3.11 -9.44 -10.58
C LEU A 56 -2.84 -10.86 -10.06
N ALA A 57 -3.86 -11.71 -9.96
CA ALA A 57 -3.70 -13.11 -9.59
C ALA A 57 -2.95 -13.91 -10.67
N ALA A 58 -3.22 -13.65 -11.95
CA ALA A 58 -2.48 -14.23 -13.06
C ALA A 58 -1.01 -13.76 -13.07
N ALA A 59 -0.76 -12.47 -12.81
CA ALA A 59 0.60 -11.96 -12.62
C ALA A 59 1.30 -12.65 -11.46
N LYS A 60 0.61 -12.84 -10.33
CA LYS A 60 1.13 -13.59 -9.18
C LYS A 60 1.52 -15.02 -9.56
N GLN A 61 0.74 -15.69 -10.38
CA GLN A 61 1.06 -17.02 -10.88
C GLN A 61 2.31 -17.02 -11.79
N ASN A 62 2.40 -16.06 -12.71
CA ASN A 62 3.49 -15.99 -13.69
C ASN A 62 4.84 -15.65 -13.04
N TYR A 63 4.84 -14.70 -12.11
CA TYR A 63 6.07 -14.22 -11.48
C TYR A 63 6.32 -14.85 -10.09
N GLY A 64 5.37 -15.62 -9.59
CA GLY A 64 5.41 -16.31 -8.30
C GLY A 64 5.21 -15.39 -7.08
N ARG A 65 4.89 -14.11 -7.28
CA ARG A 65 4.79 -13.09 -6.22
C ARG A 65 3.78 -12.02 -6.59
N ASP A 66 3.21 -11.35 -5.59
CA ASP A 66 2.30 -10.22 -5.82
C ASP A 66 3.10 -9.02 -6.32
N ILE A 67 2.74 -8.52 -7.52
CA ILE A 67 3.40 -7.38 -8.17
C ILE A 67 2.36 -6.36 -8.59
N ARG A 68 2.72 -5.07 -8.48
CA ARG A 68 1.92 -3.94 -8.95
C ARG A 68 2.82 -2.92 -9.63
N VAL A 69 2.28 -2.17 -10.58
CA VAL A 69 3.00 -1.09 -11.26
C VAL A 69 2.24 0.21 -11.07
N PHE A 70 2.97 1.25 -10.69
CA PHE A 70 2.43 2.58 -10.51
C PHE A 70 3.32 3.60 -11.21
N GLU A 71 2.71 4.71 -11.63
CA GLU A 71 3.46 5.86 -12.10
C GLU A 71 3.70 6.79 -10.91
N THR A 72 4.96 7.06 -10.60
CA THR A 72 5.33 8.04 -9.60
C THR A 72 5.61 9.35 -10.30
N THR A 73 4.57 10.01 -10.79
CA THR A 73 4.70 11.44 -11.08
C THR A 73 4.90 12.16 -9.74
N THR A 74 5.85 13.08 -9.68
CA THR A 74 6.11 13.92 -8.50
C THR A 74 4.95 14.87 -8.15
N SER A 75 3.79 14.72 -8.81
CA SER A 75 2.59 15.53 -8.64
C SER A 75 1.34 14.69 -8.92
N SER A 76 1.13 13.63 -8.14
CA SER A 76 -0.23 13.10 -7.94
C SER A 76 -0.90 13.95 -6.87
N HIS A 77 -1.35 15.16 -7.24
CA HIS A 77 -2.51 15.74 -6.60
C HIS A 77 -3.67 14.80 -6.96
N THR A 78 -3.99 13.86 -6.08
CA THR A 78 -5.31 13.25 -6.10
C THR A 78 -6.26 14.44 -5.97
N SER A 79 -7.17 14.61 -6.92
CA SER A 79 -8.05 15.78 -7.03
C SER A 79 -9.14 15.82 -5.94
N ASN A 80 -8.85 15.32 -4.74
CA ASN A 80 -9.74 15.22 -3.57
C ASN A 80 -8.99 15.32 -2.22
N GLU A 81 -7.80 15.93 -2.16
CA GLU A 81 -7.18 16.31 -0.89
C GLU A 81 -7.13 17.84 -0.76
N PRO A 82 -7.60 18.43 0.35
CA PRO A 82 -7.61 19.87 0.52
C PRO A 82 -6.17 20.39 0.43
N ILE A 83 -6.03 21.49 -0.31
CA ILE A 83 -4.87 22.38 -0.31
C ILE A 83 -4.36 22.48 1.12
N ASN A 84 -3.07 22.19 1.36
CA ASN A 84 -2.34 22.43 2.62
C ASN A 84 -3.01 23.55 3.43
N GLU A 85 -3.91 23.19 4.34
CA GLU A 85 -4.41 24.13 5.33
C GLU A 85 -3.20 24.34 6.23
N GLU A 86 -2.65 25.55 6.18
CA GLU A 86 -1.54 25.94 7.04
C GLU A 86 -2.02 25.71 8.49
N GLU A 87 -1.52 24.62 9.09
CA GLU A 87 -1.87 24.22 10.46
C GLU A 87 -1.66 25.43 11.38
N PRO A 88 -2.60 25.72 12.31
CA PRO A 88 -2.49 26.88 13.17
C PRO A 88 -1.21 26.82 14.02
N ASP A 89 -0.61 27.98 14.29
CA ASP A 89 0.65 28.08 15.06
C ASP A 89 0.59 27.34 16.42
N GLU A 90 -0.59 27.26 17.05
CA GLU A 90 -0.84 26.53 18.31
C GLU A 90 -0.48 25.04 18.22
N PHE A 91 -0.57 24.40 17.05
CA PHE A 91 -0.13 23.02 16.85
C PHE A 91 1.38 22.84 17.08
N PHE A 92 2.17 23.88 16.76
CA PHE A 92 3.62 23.89 16.95
C PHE A 92 4.02 24.42 18.33
N GLU A 93 3.07 24.92 19.13
CA GLU A 93 3.32 25.33 20.50
C GLU A 93 3.48 24.13 21.43
N PHE A 94 4.50 24.20 22.28
CA PHE A 94 4.82 23.12 23.20
C PHE A 94 3.87 23.13 24.40
N THR A 95 2.93 22.18 24.43
CA THR A 95 1.93 22.09 25.51
C THR A 95 2.49 21.44 26.79
N ALA A 96 1.78 21.61 27.90
CA ALA A 96 2.12 20.92 29.16
C ALA A 96 2.04 19.39 29.03
N GLU A 97 1.19 18.86 28.14
CA GLU A 97 1.09 17.42 27.89
C GLU A 97 2.36 16.89 27.23
N ASP A 98 2.91 17.62 26.26
CA ASP A 98 4.17 17.33 25.59
C ASP A 98 5.33 17.27 26.59
N TYR A 99 5.35 18.23 27.53
CA TYR A 99 6.30 18.25 28.63
C TYR A 99 6.25 16.96 29.46
N TYR A 100 5.06 16.51 29.87
CA TYR A 100 4.93 15.27 30.65
C TYR A 100 5.29 14.02 29.84
N ARG A 101 4.98 13.97 28.53
CA ARG A 101 5.40 12.87 27.64
C ARG A 101 6.91 12.76 27.54
N ILE A 102 7.62 13.88 27.39
CA ILE A 102 9.09 13.90 27.33
C ILE A 102 9.71 13.55 28.69
N LEU A 103 9.13 14.02 29.79
CA LEU A 103 9.59 13.63 31.12
C LEU A 103 9.43 12.12 31.40
N ALA A 104 8.39 11.50 30.86
CA ALA A 104 8.17 10.06 30.99
C ALA A 104 9.22 9.25 30.21
N THR A 105 9.57 9.64 28.98
CA THR A 105 10.57 8.94 28.16
C THR A 105 12.00 9.17 28.63
N LYS A 106 12.31 10.32 29.23
CA LYS A 106 13.64 10.64 29.78
C LYS A 106 14.06 9.74 30.95
N LYS A 107 13.10 9.07 31.59
CA LYS A 107 13.33 8.10 32.68
C LYS A 107 13.41 6.66 32.21
N GLU A 108 13.51 6.39 30.90
CA GLU A 108 13.89 5.06 30.45
C GLU A 108 15.34 4.80 30.86
N ASP A 109 15.47 4.25 32.06
CA ASP A 109 16.72 3.81 32.65
C ASP A 109 17.47 2.99 31.61
N LYS A 110 18.76 3.31 31.47
CA LYS A 110 19.73 2.51 30.71
C LYS A 110 19.90 1.16 31.41
N VAL A 111 18.86 0.34 31.39
CA VAL A 111 18.83 -0.99 31.96
C VAL A 111 19.81 -1.84 31.16
N MET A 112 20.72 -2.50 31.85
CA MET A 112 21.61 -3.47 31.22
C MET A 112 20.77 -4.59 30.63
N LYS A 113 20.50 -4.53 29.33
CA LYS A 113 19.79 -5.59 28.62
C LYS A 113 20.68 -6.84 28.65
N THR A 114 20.20 -7.90 29.31
CA THR A 114 20.87 -9.20 29.24
C THR A 114 20.84 -9.72 27.80
N LYS A 115 21.81 -10.57 27.41
CA LYS A 115 21.84 -11.19 26.08
C LYS A 115 20.48 -11.82 25.71
N LYS A 116 19.85 -12.50 26.67
CA LYS A 116 18.53 -13.12 26.51
C LYS A 116 17.43 -12.10 26.20
N LEU A 117 17.44 -10.94 26.86
CA LEU A 117 16.45 -9.88 26.61
C LEU A 117 16.62 -9.30 25.19
N ARG A 118 17.87 -9.07 24.76
CA ARG A 118 18.15 -8.57 23.40
C ARG A 118 17.71 -9.56 22.32
N GLU A 119 18.03 -10.83 22.50
CA GLU A 119 17.64 -11.90 21.56
C GLU A 119 16.12 -12.09 21.51
N ALA A 120 15.45 -12.06 22.67
CA ALA A 120 13.99 -12.15 22.73
C ALA A 120 13.29 -10.95 22.08
N GLU A 121 13.82 -9.73 22.27
CA GLU A 121 13.29 -8.52 21.63
C GLU A 121 13.51 -8.54 20.11
N GLU A 122 14.68 -8.98 19.65
CA GLU A 122 14.96 -9.16 18.22
C GLU A 122 14.05 -10.23 17.61
N ALA A 123 13.85 -11.36 18.30
CA ALA A 123 12.92 -12.41 17.87
C ALA A 123 11.47 -11.91 17.83
N ALA A 124 11.02 -11.15 18.83
CA ALA A 124 9.69 -10.55 18.86
C ALA A 124 9.50 -9.49 17.76
N ARG A 125 10.55 -8.77 17.38
CA ARG A 125 10.51 -7.84 16.23
C ARG A 125 10.45 -8.59 14.91
N ARG A 126 11.22 -9.68 14.78
CA ARG A 126 11.21 -10.55 13.58
C ARG A 126 9.85 -11.22 13.38
N SER A 127 9.22 -11.71 14.44
CA SER A 127 7.91 -12.38 14.32
C SER A 127 6.78 -11.41 13.95
N LYS A 128 6.88 -10.14 14.34
CA LYS A 128 5.89 -9.11 13.96
C LYS A 128 5.91 -8.79 12.48
N ILE A 129 7.06 -8.94 11.81
CA ILE A 129 7.20 -8.57 10.42
C ILE A 129 7.18 -9.83 9.56
N THR A 130 6.03 -10.08 8.93
CA THR A 130 5.80 -11.28 8.12
C THR A 130 5.94 -11.03 6.63
N LYS A 131 5.94 -9.75 6.21
CA LYS A 131 5.97 -9.29 4.82
C LYS A 131 6.95 -8.13 4.67
N ALA A 132 7.61 -8.08 3.53
CA ALA A 132 8.52 -7.02 3.11
C ALA A 132 8.09 -6.48 1.75
N VAL A 133 7.72 -5.21 1.66
CA VAL A 133 7.27 -4.58 0.40
C VAL A 133 8.42 -3.79 -0.21
N ILE A 134 8.88 -4.21 -1.39
CA ILE A 134 9.99 -3.56 -2.09
C ILE A 134 9.44 -2.80 -3.29
N ARG A 135 9.77 -1.52 -3.38
CA ARG A 135 9.40 -0.63 -4.47
C ARG A 135 10.63 -0.31 -5.30
N VAL A 136 10.67 -0.79 -6.53
CA VAL A 136 11.75 -0.53 -7.48
C VAL A 136 11.35 0.63 -8.39
N ARG A 137 12.06 1.75 -8.26
CA ARG A 137 11.89 2.93 -9.12
C ARG A 137 12.78 2.84 -10.35
N PHE A 138 12.18 3.01 -11.50
CA PHE A 138 12.85 3.11 -12.79
C PHE A 138 13.06 4.57 -13.19
N GLN A 139 13.88 4.79 -14.23
CA GLN A 139 14.18 6.14 -14.74
C GLN A 139 13.01 6.74 -15.54
N ASP A 140 12.04 5.92 -15.96
CA ASP A 140 10.84 6.27 -16.71
C ASP A 140 9.67 6.71 -15.80
N ASN A 141 9.93 7.04 -14.53
CA ASN A 141 8.94 7.35 -13.50
C ASN A 141 7.99 6.19 -13.14
N HIS A 142 8.25 4.96 -13.59
CA HIS A 142 7.50 3.80 -13.15
C HIS A 142 8.08 3.23 -11.86
N THR A 143 7.19 2.76 -10.99
CA THR A 143 7.53 2.06 -9.75
C THR A 143 6.88 0.69 -9.76
N LEU A 144 7.72 -0.34 -9.66
CA LEU A 144 7.30 -1.72 -9.47
C LEU A 144 7.25 -2.03 -7.98
N GLU A 145 6.08 -2.32 -7.45
CA GLU A 145 5.91 -2.81 -6.09
C GLU A 145 5.84 -4.33 -6.10
N ALA A 146 6.66 -4.99 -5.28
CA ALA A 146 6.64 -6.43 -5.11
C ALA A 146 6.67 -6.81 -3.63
N THR A 147 5.91 -7.86 -3.27
CA THR A 147 5.86 -8.37 -1.90
C THR A 147 6.78 -9.58 -1.74
N PHE A 148 7.66 -9.53 -0.74
CA PHE A 148 8.64 -10.55 -0.39
C PHE A 148 8.46 -11.00 1.06
N HIS A 149 9.00 -12.17 1.40
CA HIS A 149 9.19 -12.57 2.77
C HIS A 149 10.53 -12.01 3.32
N PRO A 150 10.61 -11.53 4.58
CA PRO A 150 11.83 -10.89 5.13
C PRO A 150 13.08 -11.79 5.13
N SER A 151 12.90 -13.11 5.12
CA SER A 151 14.00 -14.09 5.06
C SER A 151 14.50 -14.36 3.64
N GLU A 152 13.88 -13.77 2.61
CA GLU A 152 14.34 -13.88 1.23
C GLU A 152 15.58 -13.03 0.99
N THR A 153 16.37 -13.43 0.00
CA THR A 153 17.64 -12.79 -0.34
C THR A 153 17.48 -11.74 -1.44
N MET A 154 18.47 -10.86 -1.55
CA MET A 154 18.56 -9.88 -2.64
C MET A 154 18.59 -10.55 -4.02
N GLN A 155 19.09 -11.78 -4.13
CA GLN A 155 19.01 -12.58 -5.36
C GLN A 155 17.57 -12.74 -5.86
N ASN A 156 16.59 -12.98 -4.98
CA ASN A 156 15.19 -13.13 -5.38
C ASN A 156 14.63 -11.84 -6.02
N LEU A 157 15.09 -10.67 -5.57
CA LEU A 157 14.74 -9.38 -6.19
C LEU A 157 15.34 -9.28 -7.60
N VAL A 158 16.60 -9.65 -7.76
CA VAL A 158 17.29 -9.65 -9.06
C VAL A 158 16.62 -10.63 -10.04
N ASP A 159 16.30 -11.85 -9.59
CA ASP A 159 15.63 -12.86 -10.40
C ASP A 159 14.23 -12.39 -10.84
N LEU A 160 13.51 -11.68 -9.96
CA LEU A 160 12.24 -11.04 -10.31
C LEU A 160 12.44 -9.97 -11.37
N LEU A 161 13.43 -9.09 -11.20
CA LEU A 161 13.72 -8.02 -12.14
C LEU A 161 14.10 -8.56 -13.52
N ILE A 162 14.93 -9.60 -13.61
CA ILE A 162 15.26 -10.25 -14.88
C ILE A 162 14.00 -10.74 -15.62
N LYS A 163 12.98 -11.23 -14.89
CA LYS A 163 11.71 -11.67 -15.50
C LYS A 163 10.81 -10.52 -15.92
N VAL A 164 10.82 -9.41 -15.19
CA VAL A 164 9.91 -8.27 -15.35
C VAL A 164 10.45 -7.25 -16.37
N VAL A 165 11.76 -7.12 -16.46
CA VAL A 165 12.45 -6.16 -17.30
C VAL A 165 12.39 -6.57 -18.78
N ALA A 166 12.22 -5.61 -19.69
CA ALA A 166 12.08 -5.88 -21.11
C ALA A 166 13.38 -6.40 -21.75
N ARG A 167 14.53 -5.89 -21.32
CA ARG A 167 15.85 -6.30 -21.79
C ARG A 167 16.66 -6.93 -20.65
N PRO A 168 16.54 -8.25 -20.43
CA PRO A 168 17.35 -8.97 -19.43
C PRO A 168 18.82 -9.12 -19.86
N ASP A 169 19.12 -8.95 -21.15
CA ASP A 169 20.47 -9.12 -21.70
C ASP A 169 21.43 -8.00 -21.29
N LEU A 170 20.90 -6.87 -20.83
CA LEU A 170 21.71 -5.72 -20.43
C LEU A 170 22.08 -5.78 -18.96
N PRO A 171 23.35 -5.47 -18.61
CA PRO A 171 23.74 -5.33 -17.23
C PRO A 171 22.98 -4.17 -16.59
N PHE A 172 22.43 -4.41 -15.41
CA PHE A 172 21.74 -3.40 -14.62
C PHE A 172 22.27 -3.40 -13.18
N HIS A 173 22.03 -2.31 -12.48
CA HIS A 173 22.47 -2.14 -11.11
C HIS A 173 21.35 -1.52 -10.27
N ILE A 174 21.33 -1.91 -8.99
CA ILE A 174 20.28 -1.54 -8.04
C ILE A 174 20.93 -0.80 -6.88
N PHE A 175 20.40 0.38 -6.53
CA PHE A 175 20.99 1.22 -5.49
C PHE A 175 19.95 1.93 -4.60
N THR A 176 20.36 2.34 -3.41
CA THR A 176 19.54 3.14 -2.48
C THR A 176 20.09 4.55 -2.37
N THR A 177 19.24 5.54 -2.08
CA THR A 177 19.60 6.95 -1.85
C THR A 177 18.70 7.58 -0.80
N PRO A 178 19.17 8.57 0.01
CA PRO A 178 20.52 9.15 0.08
C PRO A 178 21.29 8.66 1.33
N PRO A 179 22.57 8.22 1.25
CA PRO A 179 23.55 8.33 0.17
C PRO A 179 23.47 7.19 -0.86
N LYS A 180 24.01 7.41 -2.08
CA LYS A 180 24.04 6.40 -3.14
C LYS A 180 24.86 5.17 -2.72
N LYS A 181 24.18 4.10 -2.34
CA LYS A 181 24.79 2.81 -2.00
C LYS A 181 24.36 1.76 -3.00
N LEU A 182 25.33 1.20 -3.71
CA LEU A 182 25.08 0.10 -4.63
C LEU A 182 24.93 -1.21 -3.86
N ILE A 183 23.87 -1.97 -4.16
CA ILE A 183 23.64 -3.28 -3.58
C ILE A 183 24.42 -4.30 -4.39
N LYS A 184 25.45 -4.90 -3.78
CA LYS A 184 26.28 -5.95 -4.41
C LYS A 184 26.05 -7.34 -3.80
N ASP A 185 25.62 -7.37 -2.53
CA ASP A 185 25.54 -8.60 -1.75
C ASP A 185 24.21 -9.33 -2.05
N MET A 186 24.23 -10.22 -3.05
CA MET A 186 23.04 -10.97 -3.48
C MET A 186 22.60 -12.05 -2.47
N SER A 187 23.51 -12.48 -1.60
CA SER A 187 23.22 -13.49 -0.56
C SER A 187 22.62 -12.92 0.71
N GLN A 188 22.59 -11.58 0.86
CA GLN A 188 22.02 -10.94 2.05
C GLN A 188 20.49 -11.01 2.03
N ASP A 189 19.88 -11.25 3.17
CA ASP A 189 18.42 -11.24 3.36
C ASP A 189 17.89 -9.81 3.55
N PHE A 190 16.61 -9.60 3.20
CA PHE A 190 15.97 -8.28 3.33
C PHE A 190 15.99 -7.76 4.77
N TYR A 191 15.87 -8.63 5.77
CA TYR A 191 15.92 -8.22 7.18
C TYR A 191 17.29 -7.65 7.55
N SER A 192 18.39 -8.37 7.25
CA SER A 192 19.74 -7.87 7.54
C SER A 192 20.14 -6.68 6.68
N ALA A 193 19.58 -6.55 5.47
CA ALA A 193 19.79 -5.40 4.60
C ALA A 193 19.01 -4.14 5.05
N GLY A 194 18.06 -4.29 5.99
CA GLY A 194 17.23 -3.18 6.47
C GLY A 194 16.08 -2.81 5.54
N PHE A 195 15.65 -3.72 4.67
CA PHE A 195 14.57 -3.51 3.69
C PHE A 195 13.19 -3.95 4.19
N VAL A 196 13.02 -4.00 5.50
CA VAL A 196 11.85 -4.56 6.18
C VAL A 196 11.32 -3.51 7.17
N PRO A 197 10.01 -3.20 7.18
CA PRO A 197 8.89 -3.86 6.47
C PRO A 197 8.74 -3.43 4.99
N GLY A 198 9.48 -2.43 4.55
CA GLY A 198 9.51 -2.07 3.14
C GLY A 198 10.62 -1.10 2.82
N ALA A 199 10.92 -0.98 1.54
CA ALA A 199 12.01 -0.14 1.06
C ALA A 199 11.81 0.31 -0.38
N ILE A 200 12.41 1.45 -0.71
CA ILE A 200 12.47 1.97 -2.07
C ILE A 200 13.89 1.81 -2.58
N VAL A 201 14.01 1.26 -3.78
CA VAL A 201 15.28 0.99 -4.43
C VAL A 201 15.22 1.50 -5.86
N TYR A 202 16.34 1.97 -6.38
CA TYR A 202 16.44 2.56 -7.71
C TYR A 202 17.11 1.58 -8.65
N PHE A 203 16.56 1.47 -9.85
CA PHE A 203 17.05 0.66 -10.95
C PHE A 203 17.69 1.55 -12.01
N SER A 204 18.83 1.12 -12.55
CA SER A 204 19.47 1.76 -13.70
C SER A 204 20.25 0.75 -14.52
N TYR A 205 20.20 0.89 -15.84
CA TYR A 205 21.05 0.10 -16.74
C TYR A 205 22.49 0.62 -16.73
N ASP A 206 23.44 -0.29 -16.80
CA ASP A 206 24.84 0.04 -17.05
C ASP A 206 25.04 0.20 -18.56
N GLN A 207 24.62 1.35 -19.10
CA GLN A 207 24.86 1.68 -20.50
C GLN A 207 26.26 2.28 -20.65
N PRO A 208 27.06 1.80 -21.63
CA PRO A 208 28.26 2.53 -22.01
C PRO A 208 27.82 3.90 -22.54
N LYS A 209 28.27 4.98 -21.88
CA LYS A 209 28.10 6.37 -22.34
C LYS A 209 28.57 6.49 -23.80
N GLY A 210 27.69 6.38 -24.77
CA GLY A 210 28.10 6.36 -26.18
C GLY A 210 26.99 6.62 -27.16
N ASP A 211 25.88 5.89 -27.07
CA ASP A 211 24.87 5.91 -28.12
C ASP A 211 23.51 6.24 -27.53
N GLY A 212 23.02 7.44 -27.86
CA GLY A 212 21.61 7.88 -27.84
C GLY A 212 20.76 7.52 -26.62
N ASP A 213 20.13 8.51 -26.03
CA ASP A 213 18.95 8.36 -25.14
C ASP A 213 17.78 7.78 -25.97
N ALA A 214 17.94 6.54 -26.41
CA ALA A 214 16.87 5.77 -27.01
C ALA A 214 15.86 5.56 -25.90
N ASP A 215 14.59 5.77 -26.21
CA ASP A 215 13.48 5.47 -25.34
C ASP A 215 13.44 3.96 -25.08
N VAL A 216 14.25 3.52 -24.11
CA VAL A 216 14.39 2.13 -23.75
C VAL A 216 13.22 1.80 -22.86
N ALA A 217 12.32 0.94 -23.34
CA ALA A 217 11.35 0.32 -22.47
C ALA A 217 12.06 -0.45 -21.33
N PHE A 218 11.82 -0.05 -20.09
CA PHE A 218 12.43 -0.70 -18.91
C PHE A 218 11.64 -1.95 -18.51
N LEU A 219 10.31 -1.86 -18.52
CA LEU A 219 9.40 -2.92 -18.13
C LEU A 219 8.79 -3.61 -19.34
N LYS A 220 8.53 -4.93 -19.24
CA LYS A 220 7.77 -5.67 -20.26
C LYS A 220 6.35 -5.10 -20.39
N GLU A 221 5.80 -5.18 -21.60
CA GLU A 221 4.44 -4.73 -21.90
C GLU A 221 3.38 -5.39 -21.00
N GLU A 222 3.53 -6.68 -20.71
CA GLU A 222 2.64 -7.41 -19.80
C GLU A 222 2.62 -6.84 -18.37
N VAL A 223 3.77 -6.36 -17.91
CA VAL A 223 3.91 -5.77 -16.57
C VAL A 223 3.38 -4.35 -16.57
N MET A 224 3.65 -3.59 -17.64
CA MET A 224 3.08 -2.26 -17.85
C MET A 224 1.54 -2.29 -17.94
N ALA A 225 0.95 -3.36 -18.48
CA ALA A 225 -0.49 -3.55 -18.52
C ALA A 225 -1.13 -3.71 -17.11
N LEU A 226 -0.34 -3.94 -16.06
CA LEU A 226 -0.80 -3.95 -14.66
C LEU A 226 -0.91 -2.54 -14.05
N LYS A 227 -0.47 -1.51 -14.77
CA LYS A 227 -0.50 -0.12 -14.32
C LYS A 227 -1.93 0.32 -14.03
N GLY A 228 -2.15 0.91 -12.86
CA GLY A 228 -3.45 1.48 -12.48
C GLY A 228 -4.50 0.47 -12.02
N LEU A 229 -4.17 -0.83 -11.97
CA LEU A 229 -5.01 -1.85 -11.34
C LEU A 229 -4.78 -1.79 -9.82
N GLU A 230 -5.38 -0.81 -9.15
CA GLU A 230 -5.29 -0.69 -7.70
C GLU A 230 -6.40 -1.50 -7.04
N LEU A 231 -6.00 -2.53 -6.31
CA LEU A 231 -6.88 -3.13 -5.31
C LEU A 231 -6.96 -2.15 -4.15
N VAL A 232 -8.08 -1.45 -4.03
CA VAL A 232 -8.50 -0.95 -2.72
C VAL A 232 -8.59 -2.19 -1.84
N ALA A 233 -7.62 -2.36 -0.94
CA ALA A 233 -7.60 -3.46 0.00
C ALA A 233 -8.93 -3.42 0.77
N GLU A 234 -9.77 -4.43 0.54
CA GLU A 234 -10.94 -4.65 1.40
C GLU A 234 -10.39 -4.81 2.82
N PRO A 235 -10.89 -4.05 3.81
CA PRO A 235 -10.46 -4.24 5.19
C PRO A 235 -10.79 -5.67 5.57
N GLU A 236 -9.76 -6.45 5.91
CA GLU A 236 -9.92 -7.75 6.54
C GLU A 236 -10.85 -7.56 7.74
N LYS A 237 -12.11 -8.01 7.60
CA LYS A 237 -13.08 -7.99 8.69
C LYS A 237 -12.47 -8.78 9.85
N PRO A 238 -12.47 -8.24 11.07
CA PRO A 238 -12.00 -9.00 12.22
C PRO A 238 -12.86 -10.25 12.37
N THR A 239 -12.23 -11.42 12.24
CA THR A 239 -12.81 -12.69 12.68
C THR A 239 -13.02 -12.58 14.18
N VAL A 240 -14.25 -12.24 14.57
CA VAL A 240 -14.74 -12.41 15.93
C VAL A 240 -14.79 -13.92 16.17
N ASP A 241 -13.79 -14.44 16.88
CA ASP A 241 -13.87 -15.75 17.52
C ASP A 241 -14.99 -15.69 18.57
N GLN A 242 -16.22 -15.92 18.13
CA GLN A 242 -17.37 -16.03 19.00
C GLN A 242 -17.51 -17.49 19.41
N LEU A 243 -17.14 -17.73 20.67
CA LEU A 243 -17.43 -18.92 21.44
C LEU A 243 -18.91 -19.34 21.25
N THR A 244 -19.16 -20.38 20.46
CA THR A 244 -20.51 -20.95 20.33
C THR A 244 -20.85 -21.69 21.63
N THR A 245 -21.57 -20.98 22.48
CA THR A 245 -22.36 -21.53 23.56
C THR A 245 -23.56 -22.25 22.94
N ALA A 246 -23.66 -23.56 23.14
CA ALA A 246 -24.89 -24.31 22.89
C ALA A 246 -25.53 -24.67 24.24
N PRO A 247 -26.84 -24.37 24.44
CA PRO A 247 -27.54 -24.68 25.68
C PRO A 247 -28.19 -26.07 25.60
N VAL A 248 -27.97 -26.93 26.60
CA VAL A 248 -28.82 -28.11 26.82
C VAL A 248 -29.10 -28.29 28.31
N VAL A 249 -30.32 -27.88 28.66
CA VAL A 249 -31.29 -28.44 29.61
C VAL A 249 -30.82 -29.53 30.60
N ALA A 250 -30.92 -29.15 31.88
CA ALA A 250 -31.41 -29.88 33.06
C ALA A 250 -31.16 -31.40 33.21
N ALA A 251 -30.33 -31.75 34.20
CA ALA A 251 -30.61 -32.84 35.14
C ALA A 251 -29.87 -32.61 36.47
N ALA A 252 -30.60 -32.78 37.57
CA ALA A 252 -30.17 -32.59 38.97
C ALA A 252 -29.30 -33.77 39.49
N PRO A 253 -28.68 -33.67 40.69
CA PRO A 253 -27.44 -34.35 41.06
C PRO A 253 -27.65 -35.66 41.84
N PRO A 254 -26.55 -36.39 42.14
CA PRO A 254 -26.45 -37.09 43.41
C PRO A 254 -25.21 -36.65 44.22
N SER A 255 -25.52 -36.15 45.41
CA SER A 255 -24.84 -36.31 46.70
C SER A 255 -23.44 -36.95 46.78
N GLY A 256 -22.54 -36.23 47.46
CA GLY A 256 -21.81 -36.75 48.62
C GLY A 256 -20.35 -37.15 48.40
N GLN A 257 -19.42 -36.34 48.92
CA GLN A 257 -18.59 -36.70 50.09
C GLN A 257 -17.54 -35.63 50.36
N GLU A 258 -17.74 -34.92 51.46
CA GLU A 258 -16.73 -34.13 52.15
C GLU A 258 -15.95 -35.06 53.09
N ARG A 259 -14.62 -35.10 52.98
CA ARG A 259 -13.68 -35.50 54.03
C ARG A 259 -12.25 -35.05 53.67
N LYS A 260 -11.81 -33.95 54.29
CA LYS A 260 -10.40 -33.66 54.63
C LYS A 260 -10.05 -34.44 55.93
N PRO A 261 -8.78 -34.60 56.39
CA PRO A 261 -7.70 -33.59 56.30
C PRO A 261 -6.23 -34.11 56.20
N ALA A 262 -5.32 -33.11 56.20
CA ALA A 262 -3.94 -33.10 56.74
C ALA A 262 -2.78 -33.65 55.89
N ALA A 263 -1.84 -32.76 55.53
CA ALA A 263 -0.48 -32.77 56.08
C ALA A 263 0.39 -31.66 55.46
N ASP A 264 0.81 -30.72 56.31
CA ASP A 264 1.89 -29.75 56.12
C ASP A 264 3.11 -30.31 55.38
N LYS A 265 3.48 -29.68 54.26
CA LYS A 265 4.86 -29.74 53.76
C LYS A 265 5.59 -28.45 54.13
N LYS A 266 6.40 -28.60 55.17
CA LYS A 266 7.30 -27.60 55.77
C LYS A 266 8.03 -26.76 54.72
N MET A 267 7.92 -25.44 54.86
CA MET A 267 8.82 -24.47 54.22
C MET A 267 10.24 -24.69 54.72
N VAL A 268 11.08 -25.32 53.89
CA VAL A 268 12.52 -25.38 54.16
C VAL A 268 13.12 -24.02 53.83
N LYS A 269 13.49 -23.26 54.87
CA LYS A 269 14.25 -22.02 54.70
C LYS A 269 15.57 -22.34 54.00
N PRO A 270 15.91 -21.65 52.90
CA PRO A 270 17.15 -21.91 52.18
C PRO A 270 18.36 -21.43 52.99
N LYS A 271 19.45 -22.22 52.96
CA LYS A 271 20.66 -22.06 53.79
C LYS A 271 21.44 -20.74 53.64
N TRP A 272 21.05 -19.85 52.74
CA TRP A 272 21.71 -18.54 52.57
C TRP A 272 21.20 -17.46 53.54
N LEU A 273 20.07 -17.70 54.22
CA LEU A 273 19.48 -16.76 55.17
C LEU A 273 19.97 -17.04 56.61
N LYS A 274 21.10 -16.45 56.98
CA LYS A 274 21.55 -16.31 58.38
C LYS A 274 21.85 -14.84 58.66
N MET A 275 21.08 -14.27 59.60
CA MET A 275 21.46 -13.09 60.39
C MET A 275 22.53 -13.46 61.41
#